data_AF-A0A955T0F8-F1
#
_entry.id   AF-A0A955T0F8-F1
#
_cell.length_a   1.000
_cell.length_b   1.000
_cell.length_c   1.000
_cell.angle_alpha   90.00
_cell.angle_beta   90.00
_cell.angle_gamma   90.00
#
_symmetry.space_group_name_H-M   'P 1'
#
loop_
_entity.id
_entity.type
_entity.pdbx_description
1 polymer ?
#
loop_
_entity_poly.entity_id
_entity_poly.type
_entity_poly.pdbx_seq_one_letter_code
_entity_poly.pdbx_strand_id
1 'polypeptide(L)' 'MKQSEKKILSWFQSKGWTPFKFQRETWRAISKGKSGLLHASTGTGKTMAVWLGLIGKWLDQDQTVWDLNHLKVLWI' A
#
# COMPACT_ATOMS: atom_id res chain seq x y z
N MET A 1 -5.13 10.06 8.34
CA MET A 1 -4.36 8.83 8.02
C MET A 1 -5.33 7.66 8.10
N LYS A 2 -5.51 6.91 7.00
CA LYS A 2 -6.45 5.76 6.97
C LYS A 2 -5.96 4.63 7.90
N GLN A 3 -6.85 3.73 8.30
CA GLN A 3 -6.54 2.62 9.21
C GLN A 3 -5.48 1.68 8.62
N SER A 4 -5.50 1.48 7.29
CA SER A 4 -4.48 0.71 6.57
C SER A 4 -3.05 1.25 6.74
N GLU A 5 -2.84 2.56 6.62
CA GLU A 5 -1.51 3.20 6.74
C GLU A 5 -0.94 2.96 8.14
N LYS A 6 -1.77 2.99 9.19
CA LYS A 6 -1.35 2.62 10.55
C LYS A 6 -0.91 1.16 10.65
N LYS A 7 -1.70 0.21 10.10
CA LYS A 7 -1.35 -1.23 10.09
C LYS A 7 -0.03 -1.48 9.37
N ILE A 8 0.18 -0.83 8.23
CA ILE A 8 1.44 -0.90 7.46
C ILE A 8 2.60 -0.37 8.30
N LEU A 9 2.44 0.79 8.95
CA LEU A 9 3.48 1.36 9.82
C LEU A 9 3.82 0.44 11.00
N SER A 10 2.82 -0.17 11.65
CA SER A 10 3.06 -1.14 12.72
C SER A 10 3.80 -2.39 12.23
N TRP A 11 3.52 -2.84 11.00
CA TRP A 11 4.27 -3.94 10.39
C TRP A 11 5.72 -3.56 10.06
N PHE A 12 5.96 -2.33 9.59
CA PHE A 12 7.33 -1.81 9.43
C PHE A 12 8.07 -1.77 10.77
N GLN A 13 7.42 -1.26 11.81
CA GLN A 13 8.00 -1.16 13.14
C GLN A 13 8.33 -2.54 13.72
N SER A 14 7.49 -3.56 13.51
CA SER A 14 7.78 -4.92 13.99
C SER A 14 8.98 -5.58 13.29
N LYS A 15 9.40 -5.04 12.14
CA LYS A 15 10.63 -5.42 11.44
C LYS A 15 11.83 -4.53 11.79
N GLY A 16 11.66 -3.53 12.66
CA GLY A 16 12.69 -2.52 12.93
C GLY A 16 12.96 -1.60 11.74
N TRP A 17 12.02 -1.50 10.79
CA TRP A 17 12.17 -0.72 9.57
C TRP A 17 11.41 0.60 9.64
N THR A 18 11.91 1.61 8.92
CA THR A 18 11.20 2.88 8.70
C THR A 18 10.93 3.07 7.21
N PRO A 19 9.69 3.33 6.79
CA PRO A 19 9.41 3.51 5.37
C PRO A 19 9.97 4.83 4.85
N PHE A 20 10.43 4.81 3.61
CA PHE A 20 10.82 6.02 2.88
C PHE A 20 9.62 6.94 2.63
N LYS A 21 9.90 8.23 2.41
CA LYS A 21 8.88 9.24 2.11
C LYS A 21 8.04 8.85 0.88
N PHE A 22 8.68 8.42 -0.21
CA PHE A 22 8.00 8.05 -1.45
C PHE A 22 7.07 6.85 -1.27
N GLN A 23 7.38 5.92 -0.34
CA GLN A 23 6.52 4.77 -0.06
C GLN A 23 5.19 5.25 0.54
N ARG A 24 5.24 6.15 1.54
CA ARG A 24 4.05 6.75 2.13
C ARG A 24 3.24 7.58 1.12
N GLU A 25 3.92 8.32 0.26
CA GLU A 25 3.26 9.09 -0.81
C GLU A 25 2.54 8.17 -1.80
N THR A 26 3.17 7.05 -2.17
CA THR A 26 2.58 6.02 -3.03
C THR A 26 1.33 5.42 -2.39
N TRP A 27 1.39 5.03 -1.10
CA TRP A 27 0.23 4.50 -0.38
C TRP A 27 -0.93 5.49 -0.36
N ARG A 28 -0.65 6.76 -0.08
CA ARG A 28 -1.67 7.82 -0.07
C ARG A 28 -2.26 8.04 -1.46
N ALA A 29 -1.45 8.03 -2.53
CA ALA A 29 -1.94 8.16 -3.90
C ALA A 29 -2.85 6.99 -4.29
N ILE A 30 -2.43 5.75 -4.03
CA ILE A 30 -3.22 4.53 -4.30
C ILE A 30 -4.51 4.53 -3.48
N SER A 31 -4.47 4.92 -2.20
CA SER A 31 -5.66 4.99 -1.33
C SER A 31 -6.73 5.99 -1.79
N LYS A 32 -6.31 6.96 -2.64
CA LYS A 32 -7.18 7.96 -3.29
C LYS A 32 -7.59 7.55 -4.70
N GLY A 33 -7.23 6.34 -5.16
CA GLY A 33 -7.57 5.85 -6.49
C GLY A 33 -6.80 6.53 -7.64
N LYS A 34 -5.64 7.15 -7.37
CA LYS A 34 -4.85 7.81 -8.40
C LYS A 34 -4.03 6.81 -9.23
N SER A 35 -3.92 7.07 -10.53
CA SER A 35 -2.92 6.47 -11.42
C SER A 35 -1.61 7.24 -11.37
N GLY A 36 -0.48 6.58 -11.65
CA GLY A 36 0.81 7.27 -11.69
C GLY A 36 2.01 6.36 -11.98
N LEU A 37 3.16 7.01 -12.17
CA LEU A 37 4.47 6.36 -12.36
C LEU A 37 5.28 6.49 -11.07
N LEU A 38 5.76 5.36 -10.55
CA LEU A 38 6.70 5.34 -9.44
C LEU A 38 8.13 5.17 -9.97
N HIS A 39 8.94 6.23 -9.85
CA HIS A 39 10.36 6.19 -10.14
C HIS A 39 11.18 6.23 -8.85
N ALA A 40 11.97 5.17 -8.59
CA ALA A 40 12.85 5.07 -7.44
C ALA A 40 14.04 4.15 -7.76
N SER A 41 15.19 4.41 -7.15
CA SER A 41 16.42 3.65 -7.37
C SER A 41 16.30 2.20 -6.90
N THR A 42 17.14 1.32 -7.45
CA THR A 42 17.21 -0.10 -7.05
C THR A 42 17.55 -0.23 -5.55
N GLY A 43 16.98 -1.22 -4.88
CA GLY A 43 17.22 -1.47 -3.45
C GLY A 43 16.39 -0.62 -2.49
N THR A 44 15.61 0.36 -2.96
CA THR A 44 14.81 1.24 -2.07
C THR A 44 13.40 0.74 -1.75
N GLY A 45 13.02 -0.43 -2.30
CA GLY A 45 11.71 -1.02 -2.04
C GLY A 45 10.55 -0.40 -2.84
N LYS A 46 10.78 -0.04 -4.11
CA LYS A 46 9.72 0.41 -5.04
C LYS A 46 8.58 -0.60 -5.18
N THR A 47 8.89 -1.89 -5.23
CA THR A 47 7.91 -2.98 -5.25
C THR A 47 7.06 -2.97 -3.99
N MET A 48 7.70 -2.85 -2.82
CA MET A 48 7.02 -2.75 -1.53
C MET A 48 6.10 -1.52 -1.44
N ALA A 49 6.51 -0.40 -2.03
CA ALA A 49 5.71 0.82 -2.08
C ALA A 49 4.36 0.59 -2.75
N VAL A 50 4.35 -0.04 -3.94
CA VAL A 50 3.13 -0.29 -4.71
C VAL A 50 2.29 -1.37 -4.02
N TRP A 51 2.88 -2.51 -3.67
CA TRP A 51 2.15 -3.63 -3.08
C TRP A 51 1.46 -3.27 -1.77
N LEU A 52 2.15 -2.61 -0.84
CA LEU A 52 1.54 -2.20 0.42
C LEU A 52 0.48 -1.11 0.23
N GLY A 53 0.61 -0.28 -0.81
CA GLY A 53 -0.45 0.67 -1.17
C GLY A 53 -1.71 -0.03 -1.67
N LEU A 54 -1.58 -1.08 -2.49
CA LEU A 54 -2.70 -1.88 -2.99
C LEU A 54 -3.38 -2.68 -1.88
N ILE A 55 -2.60 -3.35 -1.03
CA ILE A 55 -3.10 -4.05 0.16
C ILE A 55 -3.79 -3.06 1.09
N GLY A 56 -3.19 -1.88 1.31
CA GLY A 56 -3.77 -0.85 2.15
C GLY A 56 -5.12 -0.36 1.61
N LYS A 57 -5.22 -0.11 0.30
CA LYS A 57 -6.49 0.25 -0.36
C LYS A 57 -7.55 -0.84 -0.19
N TRP A 58 -7.19 -2.11 -0.33
CA TRP A 58 -8.10 -3.24 -0.13
C TRP A 58 -8.56 -3.35 1.33
N LEU A 59 -7.65 -3.17 2.30
CA LEU A 59 -7.98 -3.16 3.73
C LEU A 59 -8.91 -2.01 4.15
N ASP A 60 -8.96 -0.93 3.38
CA ASP A 60 -9.83 0.22 3.66
C ASP A 60 -11.22 0.10 3.00
N GLN A 61 -11.51 -0.96 2.25
CA GLN A 61 -12.83 -1.19 1.66
C GLN A 61 -13.80 -1.80 2.69
N ASP A 62 -15.05 -1.35 2.71
CA ASP A 62 -16.11 -1.93 3.54
C ASP A 62 -16.44 -3.35 3.05
N GLN A 63 -16.21 -4.35 3.89
CA GLN A 63 -16.45 -5.76 3.60
C GLN A 63 -17.91 -6.16 3.81
N THR A 64 -18.86 -5.37 3.27
CA THR A 64 -20.29 -5.46 3.62
C THR A 64 -21.11 -6.43 2.79
N VAL A 65 -20.51 -7.24 1.92
CA VAL A 65 -21.24 -8.27 1.18
C VAL A 65 -20.42 -9.56 1.22
N TRP A 66 -21.10 -10.68 1.47
CA TRP A 66 -20.60 -12.07 1.44
C TRP A 66 -20.06 -12.52 0.07
N ASP A 67 -19.63 -11.58 -0.75
CA ASP A 67 -19.04 -11.81 -2.06
C ASP A 67 -17.51 -11.78 -1.94
N LEU A 68 -16.87 -12.50 -2.85
CA LEU A 68 -15.45 -12.85 -2.92
C LEU A 68 -14.52 -11.61 -2.94
N ASN A 69 -14.41 -10.87 -1.84
CA ASN A 69 -13.60 -9.65 -1.70
C ASN A 69 -12.10 -9.97 -1.62
N HIS A 70 -11.56 -10.63 -2.65
CA HIS A 70 -10.13 -10.86 -2.81
C HIS A 70 -9.47 -9.70 -3.55
N LEU A 71 -8.22 -9.41 -3.20
CA LEU A 71 -7.41 -8.43 -3.89
C LEU A 71 -7.05 -8.96 -5.30
N LYS A 72 -7.56 -8.30 -6.34
CA LYS A 72 -7.16 -8.54 -7.75
C LYS A 72 -6.14 -7.49 -8.18
N VAL A 73 -4.98 -7.95 -8.65
CA VAL A 73 -3.89 -7.09 -9.16
C VAL A 73 -3.34 -7.71 -10.43
N LEU A 74 -3.31 -6.94 -11.52
CA LEU A 74 -2.53 -7.29 -12.71
C LEU A 74 -1.11 -6.74 -12.52
N TRP A 75 -0.11 -7.63 -12.58
CA TRP A 75 1.29 -7.28 -12.40
C TRP A 75 2.08 -7.79 -13.61
N ILE A 76 2.58 -6.87 -14.43
CA ILE A 76 3.34 -7.13 -15.66
C ILE A 76 4.64 -6.32 -15.67
#